data_AF-K5BCT2-F1
#
_entry.id   AF-K5BCT2-F1
#
_cell.length_a   1.000
_cell.length_b   1.000
_cell.length_c   1.000
_cell.angle_alpha   90.00
_cell.angle_beta   90.00
_cell.angle_gamma   90.00
#
_symmetry.space_group_name_H-M   'P 1'
#
loop_
_entity.id
_entity.type
_entity.pdbx_description
1 polymer ?
#
loop_
_entity_poly.entity_id
_entity_poly.type
_entity_poly.pdbx_seq_one_letter_code
_entity_poly.pdbx_strand_id
1 'polypeptide(L)'
;MTRERRPIRRWSAGHESTWGPYWEAMFYPATVTRWLEWKLASVGANIARQLWRTREYRRRTYESVFGADPSSWPSQHPGVVLDRDAAGCLRCHWFVQTGPSRVLTLARRHEKEQER
;
A
#
# COMPACT_ATOMS: atom_id res chain seq x y z
N MET A 1 -27.52 -23.43 5.28
CA MET A 1 -26.34 -23.25 6.15
C MET A 1 -25.75 -21.87 5.94
N THR A 2 -26.05 -20.93 6.82
CA THR A 2 -25.47 -19.58 6.82
C THR A 2 -24.01 -19.68 7.29
N ARG A 3 -23.03 -19.28 6.46
CA ARG A 3 -21.62 -19.29 6.88
C ARG A 3 -21.42 -18.21 7.94
N GLU A 4 -20.99 -18.61 9.13
CA GLU A 4 -20.62 -17.71 10.22
C GLU A 4 -19.60 -16.67 9.73
N ARG A 5 -19.87 -15.40 10.03
CA ARG A 5 -19.00 -14.28 9.69
C ARG A 5 -18.42 -13.69 10.96
N ARG A 6 -17.14 -13.33 10.91
CA ARG A 6 -16.41 -12.76 12.04
C ARG A 6 -15.53 -11.59 11.61
N PRO A 7 -15.16 -10.68 12.51
CA PRO A 7 -14.17 -9.66 12.22
C PRO A 7 -12.87 -10.30 11.74
N ILE A 8 -12.29 -9.75 10.69
CA ILE A 8 -11.01 -10.22 10.17
C ILE A 8 -9.88 -9.94 11.19
N ARG A 9 -9.03 -10.93 11.43
CA ARG A 9 -7.79 -10.71 12.20
C ARG A 9 -6.87 -9.75 11.46
N ARG A 10 -6.18 -8.88 12.20
CA ARG A 10 -5.15 -7.99 11.67
C ARG A 10 -3.88 -8.78 11.36
N TRP A 11 -3.81 -9.39 10.18
CA TRP A 11 -2.67 -10.21 9.75
C TRP A 11 -1.40 -9.40 9.45
N SER A 12 -1.51 -8.07 9.41
CA SER A 12 -0.41 -7.11 9.28
C SER A 12 0.30 -6.78 10.61
N ALA A 13 -0.16 -7.29 11.75
CA ALA A 13 0.44 -6.98 13.05
C ALA A 13 1.94 -7.37 13.08
N GLY A 14 2.79 -6.46 13.57
CA GLY A 14 4.25 -6.61 13.55
C GLY A 14 4.92 -6.22 12.22
N HIS A 15 4.16 -5.72 11.24
CA HIS A 15 4.66 -5.26 9.95
C HIS A 15 4.28 -3.80 9.65
N GLU A 16 4.06 -3.00 10.69
CA GLU A 16 3.62 -1.60 10.62
C GLU A 16 4.61 -0.72 9.84
N SER A 17 5.90 -1.07 9.89
CA SER A 17 6.98 -0.36 9.20
C SER A 17 7.27 -0.88 7.79
N THR A 18 6.50 -1.86 7.29
CA THR A 18 6.73 -2.48 5.98
C THR A 18 5.43 -2.60 5.18
N TRP A 19 5.03 -3.82 4.82
CA TRP A 19 3.86 -4.09 3.98
C TRP A 19 2.52 -4.05 4.75
N GLY A 20 2.55 -3.96 6.08
CA GLY A 20 1.35 -3.99 6.93
C GLY A 20 0.29 -2.95 6.56
N PRO A 21 0.65 -1.66 6.36
CA PRO A 21 -0.28 -0.62 5.94
C PRO A 21 -0.98 -0.91 4.60
N TYR A 22 -0.34 -1.66 3.70
CA TYR A 22 -0.92 -2.03 2.40
C TYR A 22 -2.01 -3.07 2.59
N TRP A 23 -1.75 -4.07 3.43
CA TRP A 23 -2.74 -5.10 3.75
C TRP A 23 -3.97 -4.49 4.44
N GLU A 24 -3.74 -3.55 5.36
CA GLU A 24 -4.82 -2.85 6.06
C GLU A 24 -5.67 -2.03 5.13
N ALA A 25 -5.06 -1.22 4.26
CA ALA A 25 -5.78 -0.40 3.30
C ALA A 25 -6.62 -1.24 2.31
N MET A 26 -6.21 -2.47 1.98
CA MET A 26 -6.96 -3.35 1.07
C MET A 26 -8.07 -4.13 1.76
N PHE A 27 -7.86 -4.58 3.00
CA PHE A 27 -8.67 -5.65 3.60
C PHE A 27 -9.25 -5.34 4.98
N TYR A 28 -8.91 -4.21 5.60
CA TYR A 28 -9.31 -3.89 6.97
C TYR A 28 -10.06 -2.54 7.07
N PRO A 29 -11.07 -2.43 7.95
CA PRO A 29 -11.77 -3.50 8.66
C PRO A 29 -12.77 -4.24 7.75
N ALA A 30 -12.95 -5.54 7.95
CA ALA A 30 -13.94 -6.33 7.22
C ALA A 30 -14.51 -7.47 8.09
N THR A 31 -15.75 -7.87 7.79
CA THR A 31 -16.40 -9.03 8.38
C THR A 31 -16.45 -10.16 7.35
N VAL A 32 -15.72 -11.24 7.63
CA VAL A 32 -15.40 -12.28 6.64
C VAL A 32 -15.78 -13.67 7.13
N THR A 33 -15.93 -14.61 6.19
CA THR A 33 -16.04 -16.04 6.53
C THR A 33 -14.66 -16.62 6.87
N ARG A 34 -14.61 -17.73 7.59
CA ARG A 34 -13.36 -18.43 7.94
C ARG A 34 -12.48 -18.76 6.72
N TRP A 35 -13.11 -19.17 5.62
CA TRP A 35 -12.39 -19.47 4.37
C TRP A 35 -11.79 -18.22 3.73
N LEU A 36 -12.55 -17.12 3.70
CA LEU A 36 -12.05 -15.86 3.16
C LEU A 36 -10.92 -15.30 4.02
N GLU A 37 -11.03 -15.41 5.34
CA GLU A 37 -9.95 -15.01 6.24
C GLU A 37 -8.65 -15.79 5.99
N TRP A 38 -8.73 -17.11 5.82
CA TRP A 38 -7.56 -17.92 5.47
C TRP A 38 -6.94 -17.47 4.13
N LYS A 39 -7.77 -17.11 3.13
CA LYS A 39 -7.28 -16.55 1.87
C LYS A 39 -6.61 -15.18 2.05
N LEU A 40 -7.16 -14.30 2.88
CA LEU A 40 -6.59 -12.98 3.13
C LEU A 40 -5.28 -13.06 3.93
N ALA A 41 -5.16 -14.03 4.83
CA ALA A 41 -3.94 -14.34 5.57
C ALA A 41 -2.79 -14.80 4.66
N SER A 42 -3.11 -15.52 3.59
CA SER A 42 -2.14 -16.09 2.66
C SER A 42 -1.95 -15.22 1.42
N VAL A 43 -2.92 -15.26 0.50
CA VAL A 43 -2.89 -14.53 -0.78
C VAL A 43 -2.89 -13.03 -0.54
N GLY A 44 -3.76 -12.53 0.34
CA GLY A 44 -3.83 -11.08 0.64
C GLY A 44 -2.51 -10.53 1.18
N ALA A 45 -1.88 -11.25 2.12
CA ALA A 45 -0.55 -10.88 2.64
C ALA A 45 0.53 -10.92 1.55
N ASN A 46 0.49 -11.90 0.65
CA ASN A 46 1.45 -11.97 -0.46
C ASN A 46 1.28 -10.81 -1.46
N ILE A 47 0.05 -10.40 -1.77
CA ILE A 47 -0.21 -9.22 -2.61
C ILE A 47 0.36 -7.96 -1.94
N ALA A 48 0.08 -7.75 -0.66
CA ALA A 48 0.61 -6.60 0.09
C ALA A 48 2.15 -6.56 0.10
N ARG A 49 2.80 -7.70 0.34
CA ARG A 49 4.26 -7.84 0.27
C ARG A 49 4.81 -7.52 -1.11
N GLN A 50 4.14 -7.98 -2.17
CA GLN A 50 4.58 -7.73 -3.54
C GLN A 50 4.51 -6.24 -3.87
N LEU A 51 3.40 -5.57 -3.53
CA LEU A 51 3.24 -4.13 -3.73
C LEU A 51 4.29 -3.32 -2.95
N TRP A 52 4.58 -3.72 -1.71
CA TRP A 52 5.65 -3.12 -0.92
C TRP A 52 7.03 -3.27 -1.58
N ARG A 53 7.36 -4.47 -2.08
CA ARG A 53 8.62 -4.70 -2.80
C ARG A 53 8.71 -3.82 -4.06
N THR A 54 7.62 -3.69 -4.81
CA THR A 54 7.56 -2.79 -5.98
C THR A 54 7.79 -1.34 -5.57
N ARG A 55 7.21 -0.90 -4.45
CA ARG A 55 7.46 0.43 -3.89
C ARG A 55 8.94 0.63 -3.54
N GLU A 56 9.54 -0.33 -2.84
CA GLU A 56 10.96 -0.25 -2.46
C GLU A 56 11.91 -0.25 -3.65
N TYR A 57 11.61 -1.04 -4.67
CA TYR A 57 12.36 -1.02 -5.93
C TYR A 57 12.32 0.37 -6.59
N ARG A 58 11.12 0.98 -6.64
CA ARG A 58 10.95 2.33 -7.21
C ARG A 58 11.57 3.41 -6.35
N ARG A 59 11.52 3.28 -5.01
CA ARG A 59 12.22 4.17 -4.08
C ARG A 59 13.70 4.18 -4.37
N ARG A 60 14.34 3.00 -4.47
CA ARG A 60 15.76 2.88 -4.80
C ARG A 60 16.10 3.46 -6.17
N THR A 61 15.21 3.29 -7.15
CA THR A 61 15.37 3.92 -8.47
C THR A 61 15.32 5.45 -8.36
N TYR A 62 14.37 5.98 -7.59
CA TYR A 62 14.26 7.42 -7.36
C TYR A 62 15.49 7.97 -6.61
N GLU A 63 15.97 7.26 -5.59
CA GLU A 63 17.18 7.58 -4.84
C GLU A 63 18.44 7.57 -5.70
N SER A 64 18.52 6.67 -6.69
CA SER A 64 19.65 6.66 -7.64
C SER A 64 19.71 7.90 -8.53
N VAL A 65 18.59 8.61 -8.71
CA VAL A 65 18.50 9.83 -9.53
C VAL A 65 18.62 11.09 -8.69
N PHE A 66 17.97 11.14 -7.53
CA PHE A 66 17.84 12.35 -6.70
C PHE A 66 18.61 12.30 -5.37
N GLY A 67 19.36 11.22 -5.13
CA GLY A 67 20.11 11.00 -3.90
C GLY A 67 19.31 10.22 -2.83
N ALA A 68 20.04 9.64 -1.88
CA ALA A 68 19.45 8.85 -0.81
C ALA A 68 18.77 9.69 0.29
N ASP A 69 19.05 11.00 0.35
CA ASP A 69 18.46 11.92 1.31
C ASP A 69 17.06 12.36 0.84
N PRO A 70 15.97 11.96 1.53
CA PRO A 70 14.62 12.35 1.12
C PRO A 70 14.34 13.85 1.26
N SER A 71 15.13 14.57 2.06
CA SER A 71 14.96 16.02 2.23
C SER A 71 15.41 16.80 0.99
N SER A 72 16.33 16.26 0.19
CA SER A 72 16.80 16.86 -1.06
C SER A 72 15.98 16.46 -2.29
N TRP A 73 14.96 15.61 -2.13
CA TRP A 73 14.14 15.17 -3.26
C TRP A 73 13.28 16.33 -3.81
N PRO A 74 13.08 16.39 -5.15
CA PRO A 74 12.24 17.41 -5.78
C PRO A 74 10.80 17.44 -5.26
N SER A 75 10.22 16.26 -5.01
CA SER A 75 8.99 16.14 -4.23
C SER A 75 9.30 15.37 -2.95
N GLN A 76 8.82 15.89 -1.83
CA GLN A 76 9.07 15.29 -0.52
C GLN A 76 8.27 13.99 -0.34
N HIS A 77 7.14 13.82 -1.04
CA HIS A 77 6.28 12.64 -0.94
C HIS A 77 5.92 12.05 -2.30
N PRO A 78 6.90 11.57 -3.12
CA PRO A 78 6.64 11.14 -4.49
C PRO A 78 5.61 10.00 -4.54
N GLY A 79 4.50 10.26 -5.20
CA GLY A 79 3.40 9.34 -5.43
C GLY A 79 3.62 8.56 -6.72
N VAL A 80 3.61 7.23 -6.62
CA VAL A 80 3.87 6.33 -7.75
C VAL A 80 2.75 5.31 -7.93
N VAL A 81 2.47 4.95 -9.18
CA VAL A 81 1.48 3.92 -9.54
C VAL A 81 2.14 2.54 -9.48
N LEU A 82 1.96 1.79 -8.40
CA LEU A 82 2.64 0.52 -8.13
C LEU A 82 2.16 -0.63 -9.03
N ASP A 83 0.87 -0.65 -9.35
CA ASP A 83 0.21 -1.62 -10.25
C ASP A 83 -0.95 -0.91 -10.98
N ARG A 84 -1.66 -1.61 -11.87
CA ARG A 84 -2.76 -1.07 -12.69
C ARG A 84 -3.80 -0.31 -11.87
N ASP A 85 -4.06 -0.73 -10.64
CA ASP A 85 -5.09 -0.20 -9.74
C ASP A 85 -4.52 0.19 -8.37
N ALA A 86 -3.20 0.33 -8.23
CA ALA A 86 -2.57 0.59 -6.94
C ALA A 86 -1.57 1.74 -7.02
N ALA A 87 -1.59 2.63 -6.03
CA ALA A 87 -0.61 3.69 -5.85
C ALA A 87 -0.04 3.70 -4.43
N GLY A 88 1.17 4.19 -4.29
CA GLY A 88 1.80 4.40 -2.99
C GLY A 88 2.82 5.54 -3.01
N CYS A 89 3.26 5.95 -1.83
CA CYS A 89 4.26 7.00 -1.65
C CYS A 89 5.66 6.38 -1.47
N LEU A 90 6.69 7.00 -2.08
CA LEU A 90 8.08 6.57 -1.94
C LEU A 90 8.74 6.99 -0.62
N ARG A 91 8.14 7.91 0.15
CA ARG A 91 8.65 8.32 1.47
C ARG A 91 7.89 7.69 2.62
N CYS A 92 6.58 7.91 2.73
CA CYS A 92 5.76 7.36 3.80
C CYS A 92 5.05 6.05 3.38
N HIS A 93 4.24 5.48 4.27
CA HIS A 93 3.50 4.24 4.02
C HIS A 93 2.12 4.47 3.39
N TRP A 94 1.86 5.65 2.85
CA TRP A 94 0.62 5.92 2.14
C TRP A 94 0.46 4.96 0.96
N PHE A 95 -0.74 4.40 0.85
CA PHE A 95 -1.13 3.45 -0.16
C PHE A 95 -2.63 3.59 -0.46
N VAL A 96 -3.01 3.36 -1.71
CA VAL A 96 -4.41 3.23 -2.11
C VAL A 96 -4.54 2.19 -3.21
N GLN A 97 -5.58 1.36 -3.11
CA GLN A 97 -6.05 0.54 -4.22
C GLN A 97 -7.37 1.11 -4.74
N THR A 98 -7.38 1.50 -6.00
CA THR A 98 -8.53 2.13 -6.67
C THR A 98 -8.51 1.81 -8.16
N GLY A 99 -9.65 1.94 -8.84
CA GLY A 99 -9.71 1.65 -10.27
C GLY A 99 -8.67 2.41 -11.11
N PRO A 100 -8.27 1.87 -12.29
CA PRO A 100 -7.16 2.40 -13.08
C PRO A 100 -7.33 3.88 -13.51
N SER A 101 -8.57 4.35 -13.62
CA SER A 101 -8.87 5.74 -13.98
C SER A 101 -8.53 6.76 -12.89
N ARG A 102 -8.37 6.33 -11.64
CA ARG A 102 -8.19 7.23 -10.48
C ARG A 102 -6.81 7.14 -9.85
N VAL A 103 -6.09 6.04 -10.09
CA VAL A 103 -4.84 5.71 -9.38
C VAL A 103 -3.78 6.82 -9.49
N LEU A 104 -3.54 7.34 -10.70
CA LEU A 104 -2.58 8.42 -10.94
C LEU A 104 -3.03 9.74 -10.31
N THR A 105 -4.32 10.05 -10.39
CA THR A 105 -4.89 11.28 -9.80
C THR A 105 -4.74 11.28 -8.28
N LEU A 106 -4.98 10.13 -7.62
CA LEU A 106 -4.80 10.02 -6.16
C LEU A 106 -3.34 10.10 -5.75
N ALA A 107 -2.42 9.51 -6.51
CA ALA A 107 -0.98 9.63 -6.25
C ALA A 107 -0.52 11.10 -6.28
N ARG A 108 -0.90 11.84 -7.31
CA ARG A 108 -0.60 13.28 -7.45
C ARG A 108 -1.27 14.13 -6.37
N ARG A 109 -2.48 13.75 -5.95
CA ARG A 109 -3.16 14.46 -4.87
C ARG A 109 -2.41 14.29 -3.55
N HIS A 110 -1.95 13.07 -3.26
CA HIS A 110 -1.15 12.80 -2.07
C HIS A 110 0.12 13.65 -2.04
N GLU A 111 0.88 13.72 -3.14
CA GLU A 111 2.06 14.60 -3.25
C GLU A 111 1.74 16.04 -2.80
N LYS A 112 0.70 16.65 -3.39
CA LYS A 112 0.30 18.03 -3.10
C LYS A 112 -0.19 18.25 -1.68
N GLU A 113 -0.90 17.27 -1.11
CA GLU A 113 -1.42 17.37 0.26
C GLU A 113 -0.31 17.29 1.30
N GLN A 114 0.83 16.66 0.99
CA GLN A 114 1.97 16.53 1.89
C GLN A 114 3.03 17.63 1.71
N GLU A 115 2.92 18.44 0.65
CA GLU A 115 3.79 19.60 0.38
C GLU A 115 3.24 20.91 1.00
N ARG A 116 2.02 20.88 1.57
CA ARG A 116 1.40 21.98 2.32
C ARG A 116 1.74 21.93 3.79
#